data_AF-A0A101U2T9-F1
#
_entry.id   AF-A0A101U2T9-F1
#
_cell.length_a   1.000
_cell.length_b   1.000
_cell.length_c   1.000
_cell.angle_alpha   90.00
_cell.angle_beta   90.00
_cell.angle_gamma   90.00
#
_symmetry.space_group_name_H-M   'P 1'
#
loop_
_entity.id
_entity.type
_entity.pdbx_description
1 polymer ?
#
loop_
_entity_poly.entity_id
_entity_poly.type
_entity_poly.pdbx_seq_one_letter_code
_entity_poly.pdbx_strand_id
1 'polypeptide(L)'
;MDHHERHSVKHFDHCPWLFAGEATQEQRLAQRERQQAVGGDAEFGERCYVADSAAVFPDRLRLGDDSYIAAHAYVTGELTTGTDCTLNPFTTVRGTVTLGDGVRIGAHTSMLGFNHTMAPDRPVFRQPLTSRGIKVGDDVWIGSNVVVVDGVTIGDHCVVGAGAVVTRDLPAWTVAAGNPARPLRDRRHGSTGSAGKPGGAGNDLTRFADTARAQAADILARCWDGDRYTDRPGAAPTMRAHCDAVEIADLLLGSAPPQLAAEEHVRRLSAAQDPVSGLVPEFGEPLPSEDDTGLTGSGAALYHILSVGYALDLLGSSFPHPVRGVQDITAGQLVVRLEDLPWRDNAWTAGAWIDAWATAAHWNLRHGEDAASGSLEALFGWLLTRADPWTGVWGSPSAEAGRLQVVNGYYRLTRGSFAQFGVPVPHPERVVDTVLAHAHDARHFGSGQRNACNVLDVAHPLWLCSRQLATGTGGDGYRSADIRAWAEQQLTAVLSAWQDGQGFGFGAGAVGPGPRPGLQGTEMWLAIVWYLADLLGRSDELGYRPRGVHRPEPARALPGAPLSSPSPVPR
;
A
#
# COMPACT_ATOMS: atom_id res chain seq x y z
N MET A 1 19.25 -59.35 21.23
CA MET A 1 19.60 -57.99 21.68
C MET A 1 18.83 -57.06 20.81
N ASP A 2 17.88 -56.37 21.42
CA ASP A 2 16.75 -55.71 20.77
C ASP A 2 17.20 -54.41 20.08
N HIS A 3 16.86 -54.27 18.80
CA HIS A 3 17.29 -53.16 17.93
C HIS A 3 16.33 -51.96 18.08
N HIS A 4 15.89 -51.68 19.32
CA HIS A 4 14.82 -50.75 19.65
C HIS A 4 15.23 -49.51 20.47
N GLU A 5 16.51 -49.28 20.74
CA GLU A 5 17.02 -47.96 21.19
C GLU A 5 17.24 -47.04 19.98
N ARG A 6 16.15 -46.76 19.24
CA ARG A 6 16.16 -45.63 18.28
C ARG A 6 16.17 -44.36 19.11
N HIS A 7 17.16 -43.51 18.87
CA HIS A 7 17.34 -42.18 19.46
C HIS A 7 15.99 -41.43 19.51
N SER A 8 15.29 -41.52 20.64
CA SER A 8 14.04 -40.83 20.83
C SER A 8 14.39 -39.35 20.98
N VAL A 9 13.85 -38.52 20.09
CA VAL A 9 13.91 -37.07 20.22
C VAL A 9 13.40 -36.71 21.61
N LYS A 10 14.26 -36.17 22.47
CA LYS A 10 13.88 -35.81 23.84
C LYS A 10 12.93 -34.62 23.78
N HIS A 11 11.69 -34.82 24.21
CA HIS A 11 10.63 -33.82 24.10
C HIS A 11 11.02 -32.45 24.70
N PHE A 12 11.59 -32.45 25.90
CA PHE A 12 11.98 -31.22 26.59
C PHE A 12 13.20 -30.52 26.01
N ASP A 13 14.05 -31.19 25.23
CA ASP A 13 15.14 -30.53 24.51
C ASP A 13 14.57 -29.51 23.50
N HIS A 14 13.45 -29.84 22.86
CA HIS A 14 12.77 -28.98 21.86
C HIS A 14 11.66 -28.13 22.45
N CYS A 15 11.11 -28.53 23.60
CA CYS A 15 10.08 -27.80 24.34
C CYS A 15 10.48 -27.52 25.81
N PRO A 16 11.59 -26.80 26.10
CA PRO A 16 12.05 -26.58 27.48
C PRO A 16 11.03 -25.84 28.37
N TRP A 17 10.18 -25.01 27.78
CA TRP A 17 9.15 -24.25 28.50
C TRP A 17 8.08 -25.14 29.18
N LEU A 18 7.96 -26.41 28.79
CA LEU A 18 7.06 -27.38 29.42
C LEU A 18 7.72 -28.09 30.62
N PHE A 19 9.05 -28.05 30.74
CA PHE A 19 9.80 -28.87 31.70
C PHE A 19 9.40 -28.60 33.15
N ALA A 20 9.25 -27.33 33.54
CA ALA A 20 8.90 -26.98 34.92
C ALA A 20 7.54 -27.59 35.34
N GLY A 21 6.56 -27.57 34.44
CA GLY A 21 5.20 -28.05 34.69
C GLY A 21 5.00 -29.56 34.51
N GLU A 22 5.72 -30.17 33.57
CA GLU A 22 5.40 -31.52 33.07
C GLU A 22 6.48 -32.58 33.40
N ALA A 23 7.68 -32.18 33.80
CA ALA A 23 8.76 -33.14 34.04
C ALA A 23 8.53 -33.99 35.30
N THR A 24 8.80 -35.30 35.17
CA THR A 24 8.83 -36.24 36.30
C THR A 24 9.99 -35.93 37.25
N GLN A 25 9.96 -36.48 38.47
CA GLN A 25 11.09 -36.33 39.41
C GLN A 25 12.40 -36.89 38.85
N GLU A 26 12.35 -37.99 38.11
CA GLU A 26 13.50 -38.60 37.45
C GLU A 26 14.10 -37.66 36.39
N GLN A 27 13.26 -37.07 35.54
CA GLN A 27 13.70 -36.10 34.53
C GLN A 27 14.28 -34.84 35.18
N ARG A 28 13.74 -34.39 36.31
CA ARG A 28 14.30 -33.29 37.11
C ARG A 28 15.66 -33.63 37.73
N LEU A 29 15.87 -34.89 38.13
CA LEU A 29 17.18 -35.36 38.61
C LEU A 29 18.20 -35.39 37.46
N ALA A 30 17.83 -35.98 36.33
CA ALA A 30 18.68 -36.04 35.14
C ALA A 30 19.08 -34.63 34.66
N GLN A 31 18.17 -33.65 34.74
CA GLN A 31 18.48 -32.27 34.37
C GLN A 31 19.49 -31.60 35.31
N ARG A 32 19.44 -31.90 36.62
CA ARG A 32 20.44 -31.42 37.59
C ARG A 32 21.80 -32.04 37.33
N GLU A 33 21.84 -33.34 37.03
CA GLU A 33 23.08 -34.02 36.63
C GLU A 33 23.67 -33.41 35.35
N ARG A 34 22.81 -33.11 34.36
CA ARG A 34 23.21 -32.42 33.13
C ARG A 34 23.83 -31.05 33.40
N GLN A 35 23.23 -30.25 34.27
CA GLN A 35 23.76 -28.94 34.68
C GLN A 35 25.12 -29.08 35.39
N GLN A 36 25.25 -30.04 36.31
CA GLN A 36 26.51 -30.32 37.01
C GLN A 36 27.63 -30.82 36.07
N ALA A 37 27.25 -31.46 34.96
CA ALA A 37 28.18 -31.94 33.95
C ALA A 37 28.64 -30.85 32.96
N VAL A 38 28.07 -29.64 33.00
CA VAL A 38 28.57 -28.51 32.21
C VAL A 38 29.92 -28.08 32.79
N GLY A 39 30.96 -28.15 31.96
CA GLY A 39 32.31 -27.72 32.35
C GLY A 39 32.46 -26.20 32.43
N GLY A 40 33.67 -25.74 32.80
CA GLY A 40 33.97 -24.32 32.98
C GLY A 40 33.48 -23.76 34.33
N ASP A 41 33.51 -22.45 34.47
CA ASP A 41 32.92 -21.75 35.62
C ASP A 41 31.41 -21.56 35.38
N ALA A 42 30.59 -22.56 35.73
CA ALA A 42 29.15 -22.58 35.48
C ALA A 42 28.29 -22.51 36.76
N GLU A 43 27.34 -21.58 36.81
CA GLU A 43 26.30 -21.50 37.84
C GLU A 43 24.92 -21.39 37.19
N PHE A 44 23.94 -22.04 37.82
CA PHE A 44 22.57 -22.15 37.35
C PHE A 44 21.60 -21.71 38.45
N GLY A 45 20.65 -20.86 38.08
CA GLY A 45 19.51 -20.48 38.91
C GLY A 45 18.48 -21.60 39.06
N GLU A 46 17.39 -21.27 39.75
CA GLU A 46 16.25 -22.16 39.91
C GLU A 46 15.55 -22.42 38.57
N ARG A 47 15.05 -23.65 38.41
CA ARG A 47 14.20 -24.05 37.27
C ARG A 47 14.85 -23.85 35.88
N CYS A 48 16.17 -23.72 35.81
CA CYS A 48 16.89 -23.67 34.54
C CYS A 48 16.81 -24.99 33.77
N TYR A 49 16.93 -24.92 32.45
CA TYR A 49 17.02 -26.10 31.57
C TYR A 49 18.14 -25.97 30.55
N VAL A 50 18.87 -27.06 30.34
CA VAL A 50 19.97 -27.18 29.37
C VAL A 50 19.76 -28.49 28.64
N ALA A 51 19.42 -28.40 27.36
CA ALA A 51 19.19 -29.57 26.52
C ALA A 51 20.43 -30.46 26.44
N ASP A 52 20.22 -31.77 26.41
CA ASP A 52 21.31 -32.74 26.28
C ASP A 52 21.98 -32.64 24.91
N SER A 53 21.19 -32.32 23.89
CA SER A 53 21.66 -32.10 22.52
C SER A 53 22.36 -30.75 22.30
N ALA A 54 22.40 -29.86 23.29
CA ALA A 54 23.11 -28.58 23.20
C ALA A 54 24.61 -28.76 23.44
N ALA A 55 25.42 -28.12 22.59
CA ALA A 55 26.87 -28.06 22.68
C ALA A 55 27.28 -26.86 23.56
N VAL A 56 27.43 -27.09 24.86
CA VAL A 56 27.71 -26.04 25.86
C VAL A 56 29.12 -26.24 26.43
N PHE A 57 30.05 -25.39 26.00
CA PHE A 57 31.47 -25.41 26.41
C PHE A 57 31.94 -23.99 26.83
N PRO A 58 31.40 -23.43 27.92
CA PRO A 58 31.69 -22.08 28.34
C PRO A 58 33.02 -21.98 29.09
N ASP A 59 33.68 -20.82 29.01
CA ASP A 59 34.68 -20.40 29.99
C ASP A 59 33.97 -19.98 31.28
N ARG A 60 32.88 -19.20 31.13
CA ARG A 60 31.97 -18.79 32.20
C ARG A 60 30.52 -18.88 31.74
N LEU A 61 29.67 -19.51 32.54
CA LEU A 61 28.22 -19.52 32.35
C LEU A 61 27.53 -19.09 33.66
N ARG A 62 26.65 -18.11 33.57
CA ARG A 62 25.73 -17.71 34.63
C ARG A 62 24.34 -17.67 34.01
N LEU A 63 23.54 -18.69 34.30
CA LEU A 63 22.18 -18.81 33.77
C LEU A 63 21.21 -18.49 34.90
N GLY A 64 20.59 -17.31 34.86
CA GLY A 64 19.62 -16.87 35.88
C GLY A 64 18.35 -17.73 35.90
N ASP A 65 17.54 -17.57 36.94
CA ASP A 65 16.35 -18.38 37.19
C ASP A 65 15.43 -18.45 35.95
N ASP A 66 14.69 -19.55 35.81
CA ASP A 66 13.69 -19.75 34.73
C ASP A 66 14.23 -19.65 33.29
N SER A 67 15.56 -19.71 33.13
CA SER A 67 16.20 -19.58 31.82
C SER A 67 16.54 -20.93 31.20
N TYR A 68 16.60 -21.00 29.87
CA TYR A 68 16.95 -22.24 29.20
C TYR A 68 17.82 -22.11 27.95
N ILE A 69 18.55 -23.20 27.70
CA ILE A 69 19.33 -23.46 26.49
C ILE A 69 18.72 -24.69 25.80
N ALA A 70 18.08 -24.49 24.66
CA ALA A 70 17.32 -25.52 23.94
C ALA A 70 18.19 -26.37 23.00
N ALA A 71 17.54 -27.35 22.35
CA ALA A 71 18.17 -28.35 21.50
C ALA A 71 19.17 -27.76 20.49
N HIS A 72 20.33 -28.38 20.39
CA HIS A 72 21.36 -28.04 19.39
C HIS A 72 21.90 -26.60 19.44
N ALA A 73 21.63 -25.83 20.51
CA ALA A 73 22.31 -24.57 20.72
C ALA A 73 23.83 -24.81 20.91
N TYR A 74 24.64 -23.87 20.42
CA TYR A 74 26.09 -23.90 20.55
C TYR A 74 26.57 -22.70 21.36
N VAL A 75 27.10 -22.93 22.57
CA VAL A 75 27.49 -21.90 23.53
C VAL A 75 28.96 -22.07 23.91
N THR A 76 29.77 -21.04 23.67
CA THR A 76 31.21 -20.98 24.03
C THR A 76 31.60 -19.59 24.50
N GLY A 77 32.67 -19.48 25.30
CA GLY A 77 33.11 -18.21 25.88
C GLY A 77 32.32 -17.86 27.13
N GLU A 78 31.89 -16.61 27.25
CA GLU A 78 31.22 -16.09 28.44
C GLU A 78 29.76 -15.73 28.14
N LEU A 79 28.82 -16.40 28.81
CA LEU A 79 27.40 -16.07 28.77
C LEU A 79 26.90 -15.79 30.18
N THR A 80 26.37 -14.60 30.38
CA THR A 80 25.64 -14.23 31.60
C THR A 80 24.23 -13.80 31.21
N THR A 81 23.23 -14.40 31.83
CA THR A 81 21.83 -14.03 31.64
C THR A 81 21.22 -13.52 32.94
N GLY A 82 20.23 -12.64 32.82
CA GLY A 82 19.25 -12.44 33.89
C GLY A 82 18.31 -13.63 34.02
N THR A 83 17.18 -13.38 34.67
CA THR A 83 16.07 -14.30 34.85
C THR A 83 15.27 -14.43 33.53
N ASP A 84 14.56 -15.55 33.35
CA ASP A 84 13.55 -15.68 32.29
C ASP A 84 14.09 -15.56 30.85
N CYS A 85 15.34 -15.95 30.61
CA CYS A 85 16.00 -15.86 29.31
C CYS A 85 15.89 -17.16 28.50
N THR A 86 15.69 -17.04 27.18
CA THR A 86 15.53 -18.22 26.32
C THR A 86 16.49 -18.21 25.15
N LEU A 87 17.26 -19.29 25.02
CA LEU A 87 18.05 -19.60 23.83
C LEU A 87 17.34 -20.78 23.12
N ASN A 88 16.61 -20.47 22.05
CA ASN A 88 15.85 -21.48 21.31
C ASN A 88 16.74 -22.37 20.42
N PRO A 89 16.18 -23.42 19.78
CA PRO A 89 17.01 -24.40 19.09
C PRO A 89 17.93 -23.80 18.04
N PHE A 90 19.14 -24.37 17.92
CA PHE A 90 20.18 -23.95 16.98
C PHE A 90 20.74 -22.53 17.18
N THR A 91 20.43 -21.85 18.29
CA THR A 91 21.07 -20.57 18.62
C THR A 91 22.57 -20.77 18.84
N THR A 92 23.40 -19.87 18.30
CA THR A 92 24.85 -19.85 18.50
C THR A 92 25.24 -18.64 19.34
N VAL A 93 25.95 -18.86 20.44
CA VAL A 93 26.50 -17.82 21.33
C VAL A 93 28.00 -18.04 21.47
N ARG A 94 28.78 -17.04 21.10
CA ARG A 94 30.25 -17.12 21.14
C ARG A 94 30.85 -15.79 21.57
N GLY A 95 31.96 -15.83 22.30
CA GLY A 95 32.60 -14.64 22.85
C GLY A 95 31.94 -14.18 24.15
N THR A 96 31.97 -12.89 24.45
CA THR A 96 31.36 -12.34 25.67
C THR A 96 29.95 -11.81 25.37
N VAL A 97 28.92 -12.38 26.00
CA VAL A 97 27.52 -11.96 25.82
C VAL A 97 26.84 -11.82 27.19
N THR A 98 26.20 -10.66 27.41
CA THR A 98 25.40 -10.38 28.60
C THR A 98 23.97 -10.07 28.20
N LEU A 99 23.01 -10.75 28.83
CA LEU A 99 21.58 -10.55 28.67
C LEU A 99 20.99 -10.06 30.00
N GLY A 100 20.08 -9.07 29.93
CA GLY A 100 19.21 -8.67 31.05
C GLY A 100 18.13 -9.72 31.36
N ASP A 101 17.08 -9.29 32.04
CA ASP A 101 15.94 -10.14 32.39
C ASP A 101 14.96 -10.28 31.21
N GLY A 102 14.35 -11.46 31.05
CA GLY A 102 13.25 -11.68 30.11
C GLY A 102 13.62 -11.70 28.63
N VAL A 103 14.90 -11.91 28.28
CA VAL A 103 15.36 -11.88 26.88
C VAL A 103 14.93 -13.14 26.11
N ARG A 104 14.24 -12.95 24.98
CA ARG A 104 13.75 -14.05 24.13
C ARG A 104 14.54 -14.13 22.83
N ILE A 105 15.40 -15.14 22.70
CA ILE A 105 16.20 -15.38 21.49
C ILE A 105 15.53 -16.47 20.64
N GLY A 106 15.15 -16.12 19.42
CA GLY A 106 14.58 -17.02 18.42
C GLY A 106 15.58 -18.06 17.92
N ALA A 107 15.04 -19.13 17.33
CA ALA A 107 15.83 -20.24 16.79
C ALA A 107 16.81 -19.76 15.71
N HIS A 108 17.93 -20.46 15.56
CA HIS A 108 18.98 -20.16 14.57
C HIS A 108 19.66 -18.80 14.68
N THR A 109 19.44 -18.05 15.77
CA THR A 109 20.09 -16.75 15.99
C THR A 109 21.55 -16.91 16.38
N SER A 110 22.43 -16.06 15.84
CA SER A 110 23.86 -16.03 16.14
C SER A 110 24.25 -14.75 16.88
N MET A 111 24.75 -14.89 18.11
CA MET A 111 25.34 -13.83 18.92
C MET A 111 26.85 -14.01 18.97
N LEU A 112 27.56 -13.13 18.26
CA LEU A 112 29.00 -13.23 18.04
C LEU A 112 29.72 -12.07 18.76
N GLY A 113 29.93 -12.22 20.07
CA GLY A 113 30.63 -11.27 20.94
C GLY A 113 32.15 -11.29 20.79
N PHE A 114 32.65 -11.64 19.61
CA PHE A 114 34.06 -11.58 19.21
C PHE A 114 34.14 -11.41 17.69
N ASN A 115 35.28 -10.93 17.19
CA ASN A 115 35.51 -10.80 15.75
C ASN A 115 36.99 -11.03 15.39
N HIS A 116 37.28 -11.24 14.10
CA HIS A 116 38.65 -11.20 13.57
C HIS A 116 38.97 -9.76 13.15
N THR A 117 40.19 -9.28 13.42
CA THR A 117 40.65 -8.06 12.75
C THR A 117 40.83 -8.31 11.26
N MET A 118 40.80 -7.24 10.46
CA MET A 118 40.88 -7.31 9.00
C MET A 118 41.88 -6.30 8.41
N ALA A 119 42.93 -5.96 9.16
CA ALA A 119 43.99 -5.07 8.69
C ALA A 119 44.69 -5.69 7.45
N PRO A 120 45.06 -4.87 6.44
CA PRO A 120 45.60 -5.39 5.18
C PRO A 120 47.06 -5.87 5.28
N ASP A 121 47.74 -5.63 6.41
CA ASP A 121 49.17 -5.92 6.61
C ASP A 121 49.47 -7.41 6.80
N ARG A 122 48.47 -8.26 7.07
CA ARG A 122 48.65 -9.70 7.22
C ARG A 122 47.39 -10.51 6.84
N PRO A 123 47.53 -11.77 6.40
CA PRO A 123 46.38 -12.63 6.10
C PRO A 123 45.44 -12.82 7.29
N VAL A 124 44.12 -12.86 7.01
CA VAL A 124 43.05 -12.95 8.03
C VAL A 124 43.26 -14.09 9.03
N PHE A 125 43.75 -15.27 8.62
CA PHE A 125 43.97 -16.40 9.53
C PHE A 125 45.09 -16.18 10.57
N ARG A 126 45.94 -15.17 10.38
CA ARG A 126 47.00 -14.75 11.32
C ARG A 126 46.64 -13.48 12.07
N GLN A 127 45.42 -12.97 11.89
CA GLN A 127 44.95 -11.77 12.56
C GLN A 127 44.46 -12.08 13.96
N PRO A 128 44.71 -11.18 14.94
CA PRO A 128 44.19 -11.35 16.28
C PRO A 128 42.66 -11.30 16.30
N LEU A 129 42.09 -11.89 17.35
CA LEU A 129 40.68 -11.71 17.69
C LEU A 129 40.48 -10.42 18.49
N THR A 130 39.34 -9.78 18.31
CA THR A 130 38.81 -8.75 19.20
C THR A 130 37.60 -9.30 19.94
N SER A 131 37.39 -8.84 21.17
CA SER A 131 36.18 -9.11 21.95
C SER A 131 35.76 -7.81 22.64
N ARG A 132 34.78 -7.13 22.06
CA ARG A 132 34.10 -5.99 22.68
C ARG A 132 32.84 -6.44 23.44
N GLY A 133 32.34 -7.62 23.11
CA GLY A 133 31.18 -8.26 23.70
C GLY A 133 29.86 -7.72 23.16
N ILE A 134 28.77 -8.42 23.47
CA ILE A 134 27.40 -7.99 23.17
C ILE A 134 26.66 -7.77 24.49
N LYS A 135 25.93 -6.65 24.58
CA LYS A 135 25.08 -6.33 25.72
C LYS A 135 23.63 -6.22 25.27
N VAL A 136 22.74 -6.95 25.93
CA VAL A 136 21.29 -6.90 25.69
C VAL A 136 20.62 -6.51 27.00
N GLY A 137 19.79 -5.48 26.96
CA GLY A 137 18.99 -5.01 28.09
C GLY A 137 17.82 -5.92 28.44
N ASP A 138 16.91 -5.41 29.27
CA ASP A 138 15.76 -6.17 29.78
C ASP A 138 14.60 -6.22 28.76
N ASP A 139 13.76 -7.27 28.80
CA ASP A 139 12.54 -7.45 27.98
C ASP A 139 12.77 -7.29 26.46
N VAL A 140 13.88 -7.86 25.96
CA VAL A 140 14.23 -7.83 24.54
C VAL A 140 13.74 -9.08 23.82
N TRP A 141 13.10 -8.90 22.67
CA TRP A 141 12.80 -10.00 21.74
C TRP A 141 13.72 -9.95 20.52
N ILE A 142 14.50 -11.01 20.35
CA ILE A 142 15.35 -11.23 19.18
C ILE A 142 14.70 -12.35 18.34
N GLY A 143 14.20 -12.01 17.16
CA GLY A 143 13.56 -12.95 16.24
C GLY A 143 14.48 -14.09 15.78
N SER A 144 13.90 -15.10 15.13
CA SER A 144 14.67 -16.22 14.58
C SER A 144 15.59 -15.80 13.44
N ASN A 145 16.70 -16.51 13.25
CA ASN A 145 17.70 -16.25 12.21
C ASN A 145 18.32 -14.84 12.27
N VAL A 146 18.43 -14.24 13.45
CA VAL A 146 19.11 -12.94 13.62
C VAL A 146 20.62 -13.15 13.78
N VAL A 147 21.43 -12.21 13.31
CA VAL A 147 22.86 -12.13 13.62
C VAL A 147 23.16 -10.85 14.37
N VAL A 148 23.78 -10.94 15.55
CA VAL A 148 24.27 -9.80 16.33
C VAL A 148 25.79 -9.88 16.39
N VAL A 149 26.48 -8.80 15.98
CA VAL A 149 27.95 -8.77 15.88
C VAL A 149 28.62 -8.13 17.10
N ASP A 150 29.91 -8.37 17.23
CA ASP A 150 30.76 -7.90 18.34
C ASP A 150 30.67 -6.39 18.56
N GLY A 151 30.51 -5.97 19.82
CA GLY A 151 30.48 -4.58 20.28
C GLY A 151 29.13 -3.90 20.19
N VAL A 152 28.04 -4.63 19.93
CA VAL A 152 26.68 -4.09 19.88
C VAL A 152 26.03 -4.08 21.27
N THR A 153 25.37 -2.96 21.58
CA THR A 153 24.43 -2.82 22.70
C THR A 153 23.00 -2.73 22.18
N ILE A 154 22.13 -3.64 22.63
CA ILE A 154 20.68 -3.61 22.38
C ILE A 154 20.01 -3.14 23.67
N GLY A 155 19.40 -1.96 23.66
CA GLY A 155 18.74 -1.40 24.84
C GLY A 155 17.46 -2.13 25.23
N ASP A 156 16.94 -1.79 26.41
CA ASP A 156 15.76 -2.42 27.00
C ASP A 156 14.54 -2.34 26.07
N HIS A 157 13.66 -3.33 26.16
CA HIS A 157 12.40 -3.40 25.43
C HIS A 157 12.53 -3.44 23.90
N CYS A 158 13.71 -3.68 23.34
CA CYS A 158 13.87 -3.77 21.88
C CYS A 158 13.16 -5.00 21.27
N VAL A 159 12.77 -4.86 20.00
CA VAL A 159 12.31 -5.96 19.16
C VAL A 159 13.17 -6.00 17.89
N VAL A 160 13.88 -7.10 17.68
CA VAL A 160 14.66 -7.34 16.47
C VAL A 160 13.91 -8.35 15.60
N GLY A 161 13.46 -7.91 14.43
CA GLY A 161 12.74 -8.74 13.47
C GLY A 161 13.58 -9.93 12.97
N ALA A 162 12.91 -11.02 12.61
CA ALA A 162 13.55 -12.23 12.10
C ALA A 162 14.42 -11.94 10.86
N GLY A 163 15.54 -12.66 10.73
CA GLY A 163 16.48 -12.51 9.61
C GLY A 163 17.37 -11.26 9.64
N ALA A 164 17.31 -10.45 10.71
CA ALA A 164 18.06 -9.21 10.77
C ALA A 164 19.56 -9.40 11.08
N VAL A 165 20.40 -8.48 10.61
CA VAL A 165 21.85 -8.44 10.94
C VAL A 165 22.16 -7.15 11.69
N VAL A 166 22.25 -7.23 13.01
CA VAL A 166 22.48 -6.08 13.90
C VAL A 166 23.98 -5.78 13.97
N THR A 167 24.35 -4.64 13.37
CA THR A 167 25.75 -4.18 13.25
C THR A 167 26.07 -2.92 14.05
N ARG A 168 25.07 -2.33 14.71
CA ARG A 168 25.16 -1.09 15.48
C ARG A 168 24.21 -1.16 16.67
N ASP A 169 24.49 -0.32 17.67
CA ASP A 169 23.67 -0.22 18.86
C ASP A 169 22.22 0.14 18.52
N LEU A 170 21.28 -0.45 19.28
CA LEU A 170 19.86 -0.16 19.21
C LEU A 170 19.44 0.56 20.50
N PRO A 171 18.92 1.80 20.43
CA PRO A 171 18.35 2.47 21.59
C PRO A 171 17.19 1.68 22.19
N ALA A 172 16.94 1.83 23.50
CA ALA A 172 15.80 1.21 24.17
C ALA A 172 14.47 1.49 23.43
N TRP A 173 13.53 0.55 23.52
CA TRP A 173 12.24 0.55 22.84
C TRP A 173 12.32 0.53 21.30
N THR A 174 13.46 0.23 20.69
CA THR A 174 13.55 0.19 19.22
C THR A 174 12.95 -1.10 18.65
N VAL A 175 12.09 -0.98 17.64
CA VAL A 175 11.78 -2.08 16.72
C VAL A 175 12.68 -1.95 15.50
N ALA A 176 13.54 -2.94 15.22
CA ALA A 176 14.48 -2.92 14.09
C ALA A 176 14.40 -4.20 13.26
N ALA A 177 14.67 -4.12 11.94
CA ALA A 177 14.79 -5.28 11.07
C ALA A 177 15.72 -5.00 9.87
N GLY A 178 16.06 -6.05 9.11
CA GLY A 178 16.83 -5.98 7.86
C GLY A 178 18.32 -6.33 8.01
N ASN A 179 19.04 -6.33 6.88
CA ASN A 179 20.48 -6.59 6.79
C ASN A 179 21.17 -5.46 5.98
N PRO A 180 21.88 -4.51 6.63
CA PRO A 180 22.01 -4.37 8.08
C PRO A 180 20.69 -3.91 8.73
N ALA A 181 20.50 -4.25 10.00
CA ALA A 181 19.31 -3.91 10.75
C ALA A 181 19.17 -2.38 10.88
N ARG A 182 17.97 -1.86 10.62
CA ARG A 182 17.64 -0.45 10.77
C ARG A 182 16.45 -0.28 11.72
N PRO A 183 16.47 0.75 12.60
CA PRO A 183 15.29 1.14 13.36
C PRO A 183 14.10 1.40 12.42
N LEU A 184 12.98 0.77 12.69
CA LEU A 184 11.71 0.93 11.95
C LEU A 184 10.77 1.89 12.69
N ARG A 185 10.64 1.71 14.00
CA ARG A 185 9.77 2.53 14.87
C ARG A 185 10.14 2.38 16.34
N ASP A 186 9.58 3.26 17.17
CA ASP A 186 9.54 3.08 18.62
C ASP A 186 8.44 2.07 18.99
N ARG A 187 8.76 1.11 19.86
CA ARG A 187 7.86 0.06 20.36
C ARG A 187 6.70 0.67 21.15
N ARG A 188 6.93 1.75 21.90
CA ARG A 188 5.91 2.46 22.69
C ARG A 188 4.89 3.17 21.81
N HIS A 189 5.29 3.51 20.59
CA HIS A 189 4.42 4.18 19.62
C HIS A 189 3.68 3.17 18.73
N GLY A 190 3.74 1.87 19.06
CA GLY A 190 2.86 0.83 18.52
C GLY A 190 1.74 0.50 19.50
N SER A 191 0.51 0.84 19.10
CA SER A 191 -0.80 0.44 19.66
C SER A 191 -0.88 0.10 21.15
N THR A 192 -1.68 0.87 21.90
CA THR A 192 -2.42 0.31 23.04
C THR A 192 -3.31 -0.82 22.53
N GLY A 193 -2.80 -2.05 22.60
CA GLY A 193 -3.49 -3.24 22.17
C GLY A 193 -2.76 -4.51 22.60
N SER A 194 -3.37 -5.24 23.53
CA SER A 194 -3.47 -6.71 23.58
C SER A 194 -4.38 -7.04 24.79
N ALA A 195 -5.36 -7.93 24.77
CA ALA A 195 -5.52 -9.12 23.95
C ALA A 195 -7.01 -9.45 23.74
N GLY A 196 -7.32 -9.87 22.52
CA GLY A 196 -8.56 -10.55 22.16
C GLY A 196 -8.40 -11.31 20.85
N LYS A 197 -7.41 -12.22 20.80
CA LYS A 197 -7.07 -13.23 19.76
C LYS A 197 -6.95 -12.74 18.29
N PRO A 198 -5.97 -13.25 17.51
CA PRO A 198 -5.91 -13.02 16.08
C PRO A 198 -6.99 -13.85 15.38
N GLY A 199 -8.17 -13.24 15.20
CA GLY A 199 -9.13 -13.64 14.20
C GLY A 199 -9.01 -12.74 12.98
N GLY A 200 -8.35 -13.24 11.93
CA GLY A 200 -8.45 -12.74 10.54
C GLY A 200 -7.96 -11.32 10.25
N ALA A 201 -7.17 -11.17 9.19
CA ALA A 201 -6.84 -9.88 8.58
C ALA A 201 -8.08 -9.07 8.09
N GLY A 202 -9.32 -9.54 8.28
CA GLY A 202 -10.55 -9.00 7.67
C GLY A 202 -11.31 -7.91 8.43
N ASN A 203 -10.75 -7.28 9.48
CA ASN A 203 -11.48 -6.27 10.27
C ASN A 203 -11.10 -4.81 9.95
N ASP A 204 -9.86 -4.51 9.54
CA ASP A 204 -9.45 -3.11 9.43
C ASP A 204 -10.15 -2.34 8.29
N LEU A 205 -10.39 -2.99 7.14
CA LEU A 205 -11.17 -2.41 6.04
C LEU A 205 -12.63 -2.24 6.42
N THR A 206 -13.23 -3.26 7.02
CA THR A 206 -14.62 -3.23 7.52
C THR A 206 -14.80 -2.08 8.53
N ARG A 207 -13.91 -1.96 9.53
CA ARG A 207 -13.93 -0.89 10.54
C ARG A 207 -13.75 0.49 9.92
N PHE A 208 -12.83 0.62 8.96
CA PHE A 208 -12.65 1.86 8.23
C PHE A 208 -13.94 2.25 7.48
N ALA A 209 -14.52 1.31 6.73
CA ALA A 209 -15.74 1.56 5.97
C ALA A 209 -16.94 1.88 6.87
N ASP A 210 -17.10 1.18 7.99
CA ASP A 210 -18.13 1.48 8.99
C ASP A 210 -17.96 2.90 9.57
N THR A 211 -16.72 3.27 9.93
CA THR A 211 -16.39 4.63 10.41
C THR A 211 -16.70 5.69 9.36
N ALA A 212 -16.25 5.47 8.12
CA ALA A 212 -16.48 6.40 7.02
C ALA A 212 -17.98 6.58 6.74
N ARG A 213 -18.76 5.48 6.70
CA ARG A 213 -20.22 5.52 6.54
C ARG A 213 -20.91 6.27 7.68
N ALA A 214 -20.52 6.01 8.92
CA ALA A 214 -21.08 6.69 10.09
C ALA A 214 -20.84 8.21 10.07
N GLN A 215 -19.74 8.66 9.46
CA GLN A 215 -19.32 10.07 9.44
C GLN A 215 -19.69 10.81 8.15
N ALA A 216 -20.15 10.11 7.11
CA ALA A 216 -20.35 10.68 5.78
C ALA A 216 -21.33 11.87 5.79
N ALA A 217 -22.46 11.77 6.49
CA ALA A 217 -23.45 12.84 6.58
C ALA A 217 -22.86 14.12 7.23
N ASP A 218 -22.06 13.97 8.29
CA ASP A 218 -21.42 15.08 8.99
C ASP A 218 -20.32 15.73 8.14
N ILE A 219 -19.55 14.93 7.40
CA ILE A 219 -18.55 15.42 6.45
C ILE A 219 -19.21 16.26 5.35
N LEU A 220 -20.31 15.78 4.78
CA LEU A 220 -21.08 16.52 3.77
C LEU A 220 -21.66 17.82 4.35
N ALA A 221 -22.23 17.78 5.56
CA ALA A 221 -22.82 18.94 6.22
C ALA A 221 -21.77 20.01 6.54
N ARG A 222 -20.57 19.60 6.96
CA ARG A 222 -19.44 20.51 7.21
C ARG A 222 -19.02 21.27 5.95
N CYS A 223 -19.18 20.67 4.77
CA CYS A 223 -18.77 21.22 3.49
C CYS A 223 -19.88 22.01 2.78
N TRP A 224 -21.02 22.22 3.44
CA TRP A 224 -22.16 23.01 2.94
C TRP A 224 -22.13 24.43 3.48
N ASP A 225 -22.20 25.45 2.61
CA ASP A 225 -22.16 26.86 3.03
C ASP A 225 -23.54 27.48 3.33
N GLY A 226 -24.62 26.70 3.18
CA GLY A 226 -26.01 27.15 3.26
C GLY A 226 -26.76 27.11 1.92
N ASP A 227 -26.04 27.14 0.80
CA ASP A 227 -26.60 27.02 -0.56
C ASP A 227 -25.78 26.11 -1.49
N ARG A 228 -24.46 26.00 -1.33
CA ARG A 228 -23.59 25.23 -2.22
C ARG A 228 -22.54 24.46 -1.43
N TYR A 229 -21.99 23.44 -2.09
CA TYR A 229 -20.83 22.72 -1.57
C TYR A 229 -19.55 23.48 -1.80
N THR A 230 -18.71 23.46 -0.78
CA THR A 230 -17.33 23.90 -0.76
C THR A 230 -16.45 22.68 -0.55
N ASP A 231 -15.19 22.69 -1.01
CA ASP A 231 -14.29 21.56 -0.73
C ASP A 231 -14.10 21.34 0.78
N ARG A 232 -14.11 22.44 1.55
CA ARG A 232 -13.94 22.46 3.00
C ARG A 232 -14.45 23.78 3.57
N PRO A 233 -14.71 23.87 4.89
CA PRO A 233 -15.09 25.10 5.56
C PRO A 233 -14.19 26.28 5.22
N GLY A 234 -14.81 27.38 4.80
CA GLY A 234 -14.15 28.63 4.44
C GLY A 234 -13.51 28.64 3.05
N ALA A 235 -13.63 27.57 2.25
CA ALA A 235 -13.29 27.63 0.82
C ALA A 235 -14.46 28.21 0.00
N ALA A 236 -14.18 28.69 -1.21
CA ALA A 236 -15.23 29.08 -2.14
C ALA A 236 -15.97 27.84 -2.67
N PRO A 237 -17.27 27.94 -2.97
CA PRO A 237 -18.00 26.88 -3.65
C PRO A 237 -17.45 26.62 -5.04
N THR A 238 -17.43 25.35 -5.45
CA THR A 238 -17.00 24.95 -6.80
C THR A 238 -17.93 23.88 -7.36
N MET A 239 -18.03 23.80 -8.68
CA MET A 239 -18.78 22.75 -9.35
C MET A 239 -18.25 21.37 -8.97
N ARG A 240 -16.92 21.24 -8.88
CA ARG A 240 -16.27 20.03 -8.43
C ARG A 240 -16.69 19.61 -7.03
N ALA A 241 -16.73 20.53 -6.06
CA ALA A 241 -17.15 20.19 -4.69
C ALA A 241 -18.59 19.67 -4.63
N HIS A 242 -19.49 20.18 -5.48
CA HIS A 242 -20.84 19.63 -5.59
C HIS A 242 -20.82 18.20 -6.14
N CYS A 243 -20.03 17.93 -7.18
CA CYS A 243 -19.90 16.59 -7.74
C CYS A 243 -19.28 15.60 -6.74
N ASP A 244 -18.18 15.99 -6.07
CA ASP A 244 -17.50 15.17 -5.06
C ASP A 244 -18.45 14.83 -3.89
N ALA A 245 -19.31 15.77 -3.49
CA ALA A 245 -20.36 15.51 -2.48
C ALA A 245 -21.35 14.43 -2.93
N VAL A 246 -21.79 14.47 -4.20
CA VAL A 246 -22.68 13.45 -4.78
C VAL A 246 -21.99 12.09 -4.81
N GLU A 247 -20.72 12.01 -5.22
CA GLU A 247 -19.98 10.75 -5.26
C GLU A 247 -19.75 10.15 -3.86
N ILE A 248 -19.40 10.98 -2.86
CA ILE A 248 -19.23 10.53 -1.47
C ILE A 248 -20.56 10.02 -0.90
N ALA A 249 -21.66 10.73 -1.13
CA ALA A 249 -22.99 10.31 -0.67
C ALA A 249 -23.42 8.99 -1.34
N ASP A 250 -23.19 8.86 -2.64
CA ASP A 250 -23.47 7.62 -3.36
C ASP A 250 -22.67 6.44 -2.79
N LEU A 251 -21.37 6.63 -2.58
CA LEU A 251 -20.45 5.61 -2.07
C LEU A 251 -20.78 5.15 -0.64
N LEU A 252 -21.06 6.09 0.26
CA LEU A 252 -21.13 5.80 1.70
C LEU A 252 -22.57 5.76 2.26
N LEU A 253 -23.51 6.46 1.61
CA LEU A 253 -24.91 6.53 2.05
C LEU A 253 -25.86 5.77 1.11
N GLY A 254 -25.45 5.50 -0.14
CA GLY A 254 -26.32 4.89 -1.14
C GLY A 254 -27.46 5.80 -1.59
N SER A 255 -27.32 7.12 -1.41
CA SER A 255 -28.32 8.12 -1.74
C SER A 255 -27.68 9.44 -2.19
N ALA A 256 -28.48 10.36 -2.71
CA ALA A 256 -28.03 11.74 -2.92
C ALA A 256 -27.63 12.41 -1.59
N PRO A 257 -26.78 13.45 -1.63
CA PRO A 257 -26.43 14.23 -0.44
C PRO A 257 -27.68 14.82 0.25
N PRO A 258 -27.79 14.78 1.58
CA PRO A 258 -29.02 15.14 2.29
C PRO A 258 -29.35 16.65 2.27
N GLN A 259 -28.43 17.51 1.85
CA GLN A 259 -28.59 18.97 1.91
C GLN A 259 -29.59 19.50 0.86
N LEU A 260 -29.82 18.77 -0.23
CA LEU A 260 -30.82 19.08 -1.25
C LEU A 260 -31.59 17.80 -1.62
N ALA A 261 -32.79 17.95 -2.16
CA ALA A 261 -33.49 16.83 -2.80
C ALA A 261 -32.70 16.35 -4.03
N ALA A 262 -32.82 15.07 -4.39
CA ALA A 262 -32.12 14.50 -5.54
C ALA A 262 -32.46 15.26 -6.84
N GLU A 263 -33.73 15.62 -7.03
CA GLU A 263 -34.23 16.38 -8.17
C GLU A 263 -33.62 17.79 -8.24
N GLU A 264 -33.33 18.37 -7.07
CA GLU A 264 -32.70 19.68 -6.98
C GLU A 264 -31.22 19.63 -7.33
N HIS A 265 -30.50 18.58 -6.93
CA HIS A 265 -29.14 18.34 -7.43
C HIS A 265 -29.11 18.21 -8.95
N VAL A 266 -30.00 17.38 -9.52
CA VAL A 266 -30.14 17.21 -10.97
C VAL A 266 -30.44 18.55 -11.65
N ARG A 267 -31.42 19.31 -11.13
CA ARG A 267 -31.79 20.61 -11.70
C ARG A 267 -30.61 21.57 -11.74
N ARG A 268 -29.85 21.68 -10.65
CA ARG A 268 -28.69 22.60 -10.55
C ARG A 268 -27.55 22.19 -11.48
N LEU A 269 -27.19 20.90 -11.50
CA LEU A 269 -26.11 20.39 -12.34
C LEU A 269 -26.45 20.47 -13.83
N SER A 270 -27.68 20.09 -14.21
CA SER A 270 -28.13 20.19 -15.61
C SER A 270 -28.26 21.63 -16.08
N ALA A 271 -28.74 22.54 -15.24
CA ALA A 271 -28.87 23.97 -15.60
C ALA A 271 -27.52 24.68 -15.74
N ALA A 272 -26.43 24.10 -15.22
CA ALA A 272 -25.10 24.65 -15.38
C ALA A 272 -24.48 24.32 -16.75
N GLN A 273 -25.05 23.37 -17.50
CA GLN A 273 -24.58 23.06 -18.84
C GLN A 273 -25.02 24.15 -19.83
N ASP A 274 -24.07 24.66 -20.58
CA ASP A 274 -24.36 25.57 -21.68
C ASP A 274 -24.99 24.81 -22.85
N PRO A 275 -26.17 25.22 -23.35
CA PRO A 275 -26.88 24.51 -24.41
C PRO A 275 -26.22 24.62 -25.78
N VAL A 276 -25.30 25.58 -25.98
CA VAL A 276 -24.63 25.80 -27.26
C VAL A 276 -23.41 24.89 -27.38
N SER A 277 -22.46 24.98 -26.46
CA SER A 277 -21.23 24.17 -26.45
C SER A 277 -21.43 22.77 -25.87
N GLY A 278 -22.39 22.61 -24.95
CA GLY A 278 -22.54 21.40 -24.13
C GLY A 278 -21.51 21.31 -22.99
N LEU A 279 -20.72 22.35 -22.74
CA LEU A 279 -19.74 22.39 -21.64
C LEU A 279 -20.35 22.99 -20.36
N VAL A 280 -19.71 22.73 -19.23
CA VAL A 280 -20.10 23.28 -17.92
C VAL A 280 -18.97 24.17 -17.39
N PRO A 281 -19.16 25.50 -17.27
CA PRO A 281 -18.14 26.38 -16.69
C PRO A 281 -18.04 26.22 -15.17
N GLU A 282 -17.01 26.80 -14.57
CA GLU A 282 -16.98 27.00 -13.12
C GLU A 282 -17.94 28.14 -12.72
N PHE A 283 -18.37 28.15 -11.46
CA PHE A 283 -19.30 29.16 -10.96
C PHE A 283 -18.78 30.59 -11.17
N GLY A 284 -19.52 31.36 -11.97
CA GLY A 284 -19.21 32.77 -12.25
C GLY A 284 -18.07 32.99 -13.24
N GLU A 285 -17.49 31.92 -13.78
CA GLU A 285 -16.51 32.00 -14.86
C GLU A 285 -17.20 31.90 -16.23
N PRO A 286 -16.73 32.63 -17.26
CA PRO A 286 -17.21 32.43 -18.61
C PRO A 286 -16.78 31.04 -19.12
N LEU A 287 -17.50 30.53 -20.12
CA LEU A 287 -17.02 29.38 -20.88
C LEU A 287 -15.66 29.71 -21.51
N PRO A 288 -14.72 28.75 -21.52
CA PRO A 288 -13.46 28.94 -22.22
C PRO A 288 -13.74 29.07 -23.72
N SER A 289 -13.00 29.94 -24.41
CA SER A 289 -13.14 30.12 -25.86
C SER A 289 -12.74 28.84 -26.58
N GLU A 290 -13.69 28.22 -27.29
CA GLU A 290 -13.46 27.01 -28.08
C GLU A 290 -12.23 27.19 -29.00
N ASP A 291 -11.35 26.18 -29.04
CA ASP A 291 -10.35 26.09 -30.11
C ASP A 291 -11.01 25.53 -31.38
N ASP A 292 -10.27 25.44 -32.49
CA ASP A 292 -10.79 24.93 -33.77
C ASP A 292 -11.35 23.48 -33.68
N THR A 293 -11.16 22.79 -32.54
CA THR A 293 -11.67 21.44 -32.27
C THR A 293 -12.85 21.40 -31.30
N GLY A 294 -13.32 22.56 -30.80
CA GLY A 294 -14.47 22.67 -29.89
C GLY A 294 -14.23 22.14 -28.47
N LEU A 295 -13.00 21.75 -28.12
CA LEU A 295 -12.58 21.31 -26.79
C LEU A 295 -11.26 21.96 -26.41
N THR A 296 -11.35 23.00 -25.57
CA THR A 296 -10.19 23.77 -25.12
C THR A 296 -9.18 22.89 -24.41
N GLY A 297 -7.89 23.02 -24.72
CA GLY A 297 -6.81 22.22 -24.12
C GLY A 297 -6.54 22.45 -22.62
N SER A 298 -7.29 23.32 -21.93
CA SER A 298 -7.13 23.63 -20.51
C SER A 298 -8.42 24.19 -19.89
N GLY A 299 -8.52 24.13 -18.55
CA GLY A 299 -9.61 24.76 -17.78
C GLY A 299 -10.48 23.77 -17.00
N ALA A 300 -11.29 24.29 -16.08
CA ALA A 300 -12.18 23.50 -15.22
C ALA A 300 -13.28 22.78 -16.02
N ALA A 301 -13.75 23.40 -17.10
CA ALA A 301 -14.82 22.86 -17.96
C ALA A 301 -14.48 21.48 -18.55
N LEU A 302 -13.20 21.21 -18.86
CA LEU A 302 -12.77 19.88 -19.31
C LEU A 302 -13.02 18.82 -18.23
N TYR A 303 -12.68 19.14 -16.98
CA TYR A 303 -12.88 18.21 -15.87
C TYR A 303 -14.37 18.06 -15.52
N HIS A 304 -15.18 19.10 -15.73
CA HIS A 304 -16.62 19.06 -15.48
C HIS A 304 -17.39 18.12 -16.42
N ILE A 305 -16.89 17.86 -17.63
CA ILE A 305 -17.43 16.79 -18.50
C ILE A 305 -17.46 15.46 -17.73
N LEU A 306 -16.43 15.20 -16.92
CA LEU A 306 -16.34 14.00 -16.11
C LEU A 306 -17.15 14.16 -14.83
N SER A 307 -16.83 15.16 -14.00
CA SER A 307 -17.39 15.26 -12.64
C SER A 307 -18.90 15.50 -12.67
N VAL A 308 -19.39 16.40 -13.54
CA VAL A 308 -20.83 16.69 -13.65
C VAL A 308 -21.56 15.55 -14.36
N GLY A 309 -20.98 15.00 -15.43
CA GLY A 309 -21.57 13.88 -16.16
C GLY A 309 -21.79 12.67 -15.26
N TYR A 310 -20.78 12.30 -14.47
CA TYR A 310 -20.88 11.20 -13.51
C TYR A 310 -21.79 11.52 -12.33
N ALA A 311 -21.75 12.74 -11.77
CA ALA A 311 -22.68 13.12 -10.71
C ALA A 311 -24.15 13.03 -11.20
N LEU A 312 -24.44 13.46 -12.43
CA LEU A 312 -25.76 13.29 -13.05
C LEU A 312 -26.12 11.81 -13.23
N ASP A 313 -25.19 10.97 -13.69
CA ASP A 313 -25.41 9.52 -13.86
C ASP A 313 -25.75 8.84 -12.52
N LEU A 314 -25.04 9.17 -11.44
CA LEU A 314 -25.32 8.67 -10.09
C LEU A 314 -26.69 9.11 -9.57
N LEU A 315 -27.14 10.30 -9.95
CA LEU A 315 -28.48 10.82 -9.63
C LEU A 315 -29.58 10.28 -10.56
N GLY A 316 -29.25 9.37 -11.49
CA GLY A 316 -30.21 8.79 -12.43
C GLY A 316 -30.60 9.73 -13.58
N SER A 317 -29.75 10.69 -13.92
CA SER A 317 -29.93 11.66 -15.00
C SER A 317 -28.80 11.57 -16.03
N SER A 318 -28.84 12.42 -17.05
CA SER A 318 -27.75 12.63 -18.00
C SER A 318 -27.58 14.12 -18.29
N PHE A 319 -26.52 14.47 -19.03
CA PHE A 319 -26.43 15.79 -19.64
C PHE A 319 -27.68 16.07 -20.51
N PRO A 320 -28.24 17.29 -20.45
CA PRO A 320 -29.36 17.67 -21.32
C PRO A 320 -28.94 17.90 -22.78
N HIS A 321 -27.69 18.29 -23.03
CA HIS A 321 -27.17 18.60 -24.37
C HIS A 321 -25.89 17.82 -24.67
N PRO A 322 -25.64 17.44 -25.95
CA PRO A 322 -24.38 16.85 -26.35
C PRO A 322 -23.23 17.87 -26.24
N VAL A 323 -22.02 17.38 -25.97
CA VAL A 323 -20.78 18.16 -26.05
C VAL A 323 -20.44 18.36 -27.53
N ARG A 324 -20.71 19.56 -28.07
CA ARG A 324 -20.70 19.84 -29.52
C ARG A 324 -19.33 19.65 -30.16
N GLY A 325 -18.27 20.11 -29.50
CA GLY A 325 -16.91 19.92 -30.00
C GLY A 325 -16.54 18.46 -30.28
N VAL A 326 -17.08 17.51 -29.50
CA VAL A 326 -16.87 16.07 -29.73
C VAL A 326 -17.85 15.50 -30.74
N GLN A 327 -19.07 16.02 -30.79
CA GLN A 327 -20.09 15.59 -31.74
C GLN A 327 -19.69 15.93 -33.18
N ASP A 328 -19.10 17.11 -33.40
CA ASP A 328 -18.88 17.69 -34.72
C ASP A 328 -17.49 17.40 -35.30
N ILE A 329 -16.53 16.95 -34.46
CA ILE A 329 -15.16 16.65 -34.90
C ILE A 329 -15.10 15.40 -35.78
N THR A 330 -14.52 15.54 -36.97
CA THR A 330 -14.27 14.41 -37.87
C THR A 330 -13.06 13.58 -37.44
N ALA A 331 -13.00 12.32 -37.85
CA ALA A 331 -11.86 11.44 -37.60
C ALA A 331 -10.52 12.05 -38.05
N GLY A 332 -10.49 12.74 -39.20
CA GLY A 332 -9.29 13.42 -39.71
C GLY A 332 -8.84 14.58 -38.83
N GLN A 333 -9.78 15.44 -38.41
CA GLN A 333 -9.49 16.54 -37.48
C GLN A 333 -9.02 16.03 -36.13
N LEU A 334 -9.62 14.96 -35.63
CA LEU A 334 -9.20 14.32 -34.39
C LEU A 334 -7.77 13.80 -34.50
N VAL A 335 -7.41 13.09 -35.56
CA VAL A 335 -6.04 12.59 -35.74
C VAL A 335 -5.03 13.74 -35.74
N VAL A 336 -5.29 14.83 -36.47
CA VAL A 336 -4.42 16.02 -36.46
C VAL A 336 -4.26 16.56 -35.03
N ARG A 337 -5.37 16.68 -34.30
CA ARG A 337 -5.35 17.12 -32.91
C ARG A 337 -4.52 16.20 -32.01
N LEU A 338 -4.64 14.88 -32.17
CA LEU A 338 -3.88 13.90 -31.40
C LEU A 338 -2.37 14.03 -31.62
N GLU A 339 -1.91 14.33 -32.85
CA GLU A 339 -0.49 14.56 -33.14
C GLU A 339 0.03 15.85 -32.49
N ASP A 340 -0.81 16.88 -32.39
CA ASP A 340 -0.44 18.19 -31.85
C ASP A 340 -0.45 18.25 -30.31
N LEU A 341 -0.93 17.21 -29.63
CA LEU A 341 -0.91 17.15 -28.16
C LEU A 341 0.53 17.08 -27.63
N PRO A 342 0.80 17.66 -26.43
CA PRO A 342 2.15 17.82 -25.89
C PRO A 342 2.72 16.52 -25.29
N TRP A 343 2.69 15.40 -26.02
CA TRP A 343 3.13 14.07 -25.55
C TRP A 343 4.56 14.04 -24.99
N ARG A 344 5.45 14.86 -25.55
CA ARG A 344 6.88 14.84 -25.22
C ARG A 344 7.21 15.59 -23.94
N ASP A 345 6.62 16.76 -23.77
CA ASP A 345 6.96 17.69 -22.68
C ASP A 345 5.91 17.69 -21.56
N ASN A 346 4.66 17.32 -21.86
CA ASN A 346 3.55 17.31 -20.93
C ASN A 346 2.50 16.24 -21.27
N ALA A 347 2.92 14.97 -21.15
CA ALA A 347 2.05 13.82 -21.38
C ALA A 347 0.80 13.80 -20.49
N TRP A 348 0.83 14.46 -19.32
CA TRP A 348 -0.33 14.61 -18.46
C TRP A 348 -1.44 15.42 -19.13
N THR A 349 -1.12 16.58 -19.70
CA THR A 349 -2.10 17.41 -20.42
C THR A 349 -2.67 16.67 -21.62
N ALA A 350 -1.84 15.94 -22.36
CA ALA A 350 -2.30 15.09 -23.46
C ALA A 350 -3.31 14.04 -22.95
N GLY A 351 -2.97 13.30 -21.90
CA GLY A 351 -3.86 12.31 -21.30
C GLY A 351 -5.16 12.90 -20.76
N ALA A 352 -5.11 14.07 -20.11
CA ALA A 352 -6.29 14.77 -19.60
C ALA A 352 -7.24 15.24 -20.71
N TRP A 353 -6.70 15.64 -21.86
CA TRP A 353 -7.53 15.99 -23.03
C TRP A 353 -8.23 14.74 -23.59
N ILE A 354 -7.53 13.61 -23.71
CA ILE A 354 -8.14 12.34 -24.17
C ILE A 354 -9.24 11.87 -23.21
N ASP A 355 -8.98 11.95 -21.91
CA ASP A 355 -9.93 11.60 -20.85
C ASP A 355 -11.24 12.39 -20.99
N ALA A 356 -11.14 13.71 -21.16
CA ALA A 356 -12.28 14.59 -21.38
C ALA A 356 -12.99 14.30 -22.70
N TRP A 357 -12.25 14.17 -23.81
CA TRP A 357 -12.80 13.92 -25.14
C TRP A 357 -13.55 12.58 -25.19
N ALA A 358 -12.94 11.51 -24.69
CA ALA A 358 -13.52 10.17 -24.71
C ALA A 358 -14.72 10.05 -23.75
N THR A 359 -14.68 10.75 -22.61
CA THR A 359 -15.82 10.83 -21.69
C THR A 359 -16.98 11.62 -22.30
N ALA A 360 -16.71 12.74 -22.98
CA ALA A 360 -17.74 13.46 -23.74
C ALA A 360 -18.33 12.60 -24.87
N ALA A 361 -17.51 11.83 -25.59
CA ALA A 361 -18.00 10.88 -26.58
C ALA A 361 -18.92 9.83 -25.94
N HIS A 362 -18.59 9.33 -24.76
CA HIS A 362 -19.47 8.42 -24.00
C HIS A 362 -20.84 9.06 -23.71
N TRP A 363 -20.88 10.32 -23.27
CA TRP A 363 -22.14 11.01 -23.01
C TRP A 363 -22.94 11.28 -24.28
N ASN A 364 -22.28 11.73 -25.36
CA ASN A 364 -22.93 11.97 -26.64
C ASN A 364 -23.59 10.70 -27.20
N LEU A 365 -22.94 9.54 -27.04
CA LEU A 365 -23.51 8.25 -27.44
C LEU A 365 -24.79 7.85 -26.67
N ARG A 366 -25.11 8.49 -25.54
CA ARG A 366 -26.39 8.29 -24.82
C ARG A 366 -27.53 9.13 -25.40
N HIS A 367 -27.22 10.18 -26.16
CA HIS A 367 -28.21 10.98 -26.88
C HIS A 367 -28.74 10.29 -28.16
N GLY A 368 -28.26 9.09 -28.49
CA GLY A 368 -28.73 8.31 -29.64
C GLY A 368 -28.11 8.74 -30.97
N GLU A 369 -27.09 9.59 -30.91
CA GLU A 369 -26.35 10.05 -32.09
C GLU A 369 -24.99 9.35 -32.11
N ASP A 370 -24.68 8.64 -33.20
CA ASP A 370 -23.32 8.16 -33.45
C ASP A 370 -22.41 9.38 -33.49
N ALA A 371 -21.47 9.48 -32.53
CA ALA A 371 -20.38 10.45 -32.60
C ALA A 371 -19.79 10.38 -34.01
N ALA A 372 -19.71 11.53 -34.71
CA ALA A 372 -19.40 11.66 -36.12
C ALA A 372 -18.64 10.46 -36.71
N SER A 373 -19.32 9.71 -37.57
CA SER A 373 -18.91 8.46 -38.24
C SER A 373 -17.38 8.21 -38.21
N GLY A 374 -16.90 7.42 -37.24
CA GLY A 374 -15.52 6.92 -37.19
C GLY A 374 -14.55 7.64 -36.24
N SER A 375 -14.95 8.73 -35.55
CA SER A 375 -14.02 9.46 -34.68
C SER A 375 -13.56 8.64 -33.46
N LEU A 376 -14.43 7.83 -32.87
CA LEU A 376 -14.05 6.97 -31.74
C LEU A 376 -13.10 5.84 -32.19
N GLU A 377 -13.35 5.26 -33.36
CA GLU A 377 -12.47 4.28 -34.00
C GLU A 377 -11.11 4.90 -34.34
N ALA A 378 -11.09 6.14 -34.82
CA ALA A 378 -9.86 6.88 -35.09
C ALA A 378 -9.06 7.14 -33.81
N LEU A 379 -9.73 7.49 -32.70
CA LEU A 379 -9.09 7.63 -31.40
C LEU A 379 -8.38 6.33 -30.99
N PHE A 380 -9.12 5.21 -30.94
CA PHE A 380 -8.54 3.93 -30.51
C PHE A 380 -7.47 3.42 -31.48
N GLY A 381 -7.67 3.57 -32.79
CA GLY A 381 -6.68 3.22 -33.80
C GLY A 381 -5.38 4.00 -33.64
N TRP A 382 -5.47 5.30 -33.38
CA TRP A 382 -4.30 6.14 -33.10
C TRP A 382 -3.61 5.72 -31.80
N LEU A 383 -4.37 5.56 -30.71
CA LEU A 383 -3.82 5.19 -29.39
C LEU A 383 -3.09 3.83 -29.44
N LEU A 384 -3.71 2.81 -30.06
CA LEU A 384 -3.14 1.47 -30.18
C LEU A 384 -1.87 1.43 -31.02
N THR A 385 -1.75 2.29 -32.04
CA THR A 385 -0.58 2.31 -32.95
C THR A 385 0.55 3.22 -32.47
N ARG A 386 0.30 4.08 -31.46
CA ARG A 386 1.27 5.06 -30.95
C ARG A 386 1.72 4.81 -29.51
N ALA A 387 1.22 3.78 -28.84
CA ALA A 387 1.76 3.35 -27.55
C ALA A 387 3.21 2.87 -27.73
N ASP A 388 4.12 3.29 -26.84
CA ASP A 388 5.53 2.84 -26.90
C ASP A 388 5.61 1.35 -26.50
N PRO A 389 6.11 0.46 -27.38
CA PRO A 389 6.16 -0.98 -27.08
C PRO A 389 7.15 -1.35 -25.98
N TRP A 390 8.07 -0.45 -25.58
CA TRP A 390 9.04 -0.69 -24.52
C TRP A 390 8.55 -0.27 -23.15
N THR A 391 7.76 0.81 -23.08
CA THR A 391 7.26 1.35 -21.81
C THR A 391 5.77 1.11 -21.60
N GLY A 392 5.02 0.82 -22.66
CA GLY A 392 3.57 0.63 -22.65
C GLY A 392 2.77 1.93 -22.52
N VAL A 393 3.42 3.09 -22.42
CA VAL A 393 2.78 4.39 -22.21
C VAL A 393 2.94 5.30 -23.44
N TRP A 394 2.23 6.42 -23.45
CA TRP A 394 2.39 7.46 -24.47
C TRP A 394 3.27 8.60 -23.97
N GLY A 395 4.08 9.16 -24.86
CA GLY A 395 5.02 10.23 -24.53
C GLY A 395 6.39 9.73 -24.06
N SER A 396 7.16 10.60 -23.43
CA SER A 396 8.50 10.26 -22.93
C SER A 396 8.74 10.85 -21.54
N PRO A 397 9.46 10.14 -20.64
CA PRO A 397 9.85 10.71 -19.35
C PRO A 397 10.64 12.01 -19.55
N SER A 398 10.35 13.04 -18.75
CA SER A 398 11.12 14.29 -18.78
C SER A 398 12.32 14.21 -17.82
N ALA A 399 13.36 15.01 -18.08
CA ALA A 399 14.55 15.04 -17.23
C ALA A 399 14.22 15.50 -15.78
N GLU A 400 13.26 16.42 -15.65
CA GLU A 400 12.86 17.01 -14.37
C GLU A 400 11.85 16.14 -13.61
N ALA A 401 10.73 15.80 -14.24
CA ALA A 401 9.63 15.08 -13.60
C ALA A 401 9.75 13.55 -13.71
N GLY A 402 10.81 13.05 -14.36
CA GLY A 402 10.99 11.61 -14.58
C GLY A 402 9.77 11.00 -15.27
N ARG A 403 9.24 9.92 -14.67
CA ARG A 403 8.08 9.20 -15.19
C ARG A 403 6.73 9.76 -14.75
N LEU A 404 6.69 10.79 -13.90
CA LEU A 404 5.44 11.32 -13.34
C LEU A 404 4.43 11.70 -14.44
N GLN A 405 4.86 12.49 -15.42
CA GLN A 405 3.96 13.00 -16.46
C GLN A 405 3.37 11.88 -17.32
N VAL A 406 4.18 10.89 -17.71
CA VAL A 406 3.72 9.78 -18.56
C VAL A 406 2.85 8.78 -17.80
N VAL A 407 3.09 8.55 -16.51
CA VAL A 407 2.24 7.67 -15.68
C VAL A 407 0.91 8.34 -15.37
N ASN A 408 0.92 9.60 -14.93
CA ASN A 408 -0.30 10.34 -14.65
C ASN A 408 -1.12 10.56 -15.93
N GLY A 409 -0.45 10.83 -17.06
CA GLY A 409 -1.08 10.91 -18.38
C GLY A 409 -1.69 9.57 -18.82
N TYR A 410 -1.01 8.45 -18.60
CA TYR A 410 -1.53 7.11 -18.89
C TYR A 410 -2.82 6.83 -18.12
N TYR A 411 -2.85 7.13 -16.81
CA TYR A 411 -4.05 6.96 -16.01
C TYR A 411 -5.24 7.77 -16.56
N ARG A 412 -5.04 9.09 -16.78
CA ARG A 412 -6.09 9.96 -17.34
C ARG A 412 -6.63 9.42 -18.64
N LEU A 413 -5.73 9.14 -19.58
CA LEU A 413 -6.05 8.63 -20.90
C LEU A 413 -6.86 7.33 -20.82
N THR A 414 -6.34 6.33 -20.10
CA THR A 414 -6.94 4.99 -20.07
C THR A 414 -8.25 4.96 -19.30
N ARG A 415 -8.40 5.79 -18.27
CA ARG A 415 -9.66 5.91 -17.53
C ARG A 415 -10.82 6.32 -18.44
N GLY A 416 -10.70 7.46 -19.14
CA GLY A 416 -11.77 7.97 -20.01
C GLY A 416 -11.95 7.22 -21.33
N SER A 417 -10.96 6.40 -21.75
CA SER A 417 -11.00 5.63 -23.01
C SER A 417 -11.05 4.11 -22.79
N PHE A 418 -9.91 3.44 -22.63
CA PHE A 418 -9.83 1.97 -22.56
C PHE A 418 -10.71 1.38 -21.45
N ALA A 419 -10.61 1.87 -20.22
CA ALA A 419 -11.42 1.41 -19.09
C ALA A 419 -12.91 1.76 -19.29
N GLN A 420 -13.22 3.00 -19.69
CA GLN A 420 -14.57 3.49 -19.99
C GLN A 420 -15.33 2.57 -20.96
N PHE A 421 -14.66 2.15 -22.03
CA PHE A 421 -15.24 1.41 -23.14
C PHE A 421 -14.99 -0.11 -23.10
N GLY A 422 -14.30 -0.60 -22.07
CA GLY A 422 -13.95 -2.02 -21.91
C GLY A 422 -13.00 -2.54 -22.99
N VAL A 423 -12.14 -1.67 -23.52
CA VAL A 423 -11.14 -2.01 -24.54
C VAL A 423 -9.84 -2.41 -23.84
N PRO A 424 -9.23 -3.57 -24.19
CA PRO A 424 -7.93 -3.96 -23.64
C PRO A 424 -6.83 -2.94 -23.95
N VAL A 425 -5.95 -2.69 -22.98
CA VAL A 425 -4.80 -1.78 -23.17
C VAL A 425 -3.66 -2.49 -23.91
N PRO A 426 -2.88 -1.77 -24.74
CA PRO A 426 -1.69 -2.33 -25.37
C PRO A 426 -0.54 -2.52 -24.35
N HIS A 427 0.28 -3.56 -24.56
CA HIS A 427 1.51 -3.83 -23.80
C HIS A 427 1.35 -3.82 -22.25
N PRO A 428 0.35 -4.51 -21.67
CA PRO A 428 0.05 -4.43 -20.24
C PRO A 428 1.23 -4.81 -19.32
N GLU A 429 2.10 -5.76 -19.70
CA GLU A 429 3.29 -6.10 -18.92
C GLU A 429 4.27 -4.92 -18.83
N ARG A 430 4.44 -4.17 -19.93
CA ARG A 430 5.33 -3.00 -19.98
C ARG A 430 4.79 -1.83 -19.19
N VAL A 431 3.47 -1.67 -19.18
CA VAL A 431 2.80 -0.71 -18.29
C VAL A 431 3.08 -1.05 -16.84
N VAL A 432 2.90 -2.32 -16.43
CA VAL A 432 3.20 -2.77 -15.06
C VAL A 432 4.65 -2.48 -14.68
N ASP A 433 5.61 -2.79 -15.56
CA ASP A 433 7.03 -2.48 -15.33
C ASP A 433 7.27 -0.97 -15.13
N THR A 434 6.74 -0.14 -16.04
CA THR A 434 6.90 1.31 -16.01
C THR A 434 6.26 1.94 -14.77
N VAL A 435 5.05 1.52 -14.43
CA VAL A 435 4.27 2.05 -13.31
C VAL A 435 4.90 1.62 -11.98
N LEU A 436 5.30 0.35 -11.83
CA LEU A 436 6.03 -0.08 -10.63
C LEU A 436 7.38 0.63 -10.49
N ALA A 437 8.11 0.85 -11.58
CA ALA A 437 9.35 1.63 -11.53
C ALA A 437 9.12 3.07 -11.05
N HIS A 438 8.02 3.71 -11.49
CA HIS A 438 7.62 5.04 -10.99
C HIS A 438 7.19 5.01 -9.52
N ALA A 439 6.46 3.97 -9.11
CA ALA A 439 5.96 3.81 -7.74
C ALA A 439 7.08 3.71 -6.68
N HIS A 440 8.29 3.32 -7.10
CA HIS A 440 9.50 3.28 -6.25
C HIS A 440 10.32 4.58 -6.27
N ASP A 441 9.88 5.60 -7.03
CA ASP A 441 10.58 6.88 -7.10
C ASP A 441 10.33 7.72 -5.83
N ALA A 442 11.34 7.81 -4.98
CA ALA A 442 11.27 8.52 -3.71
C ALA A 442 10.96 10.02 -3.84
N ARG A 443 11.15 10.62 -5.03
CA ARG A 443 10.76 12.02 -5.29
C ARG A 443 9.25 12.23 -5.17
N HIS A 444 8.45 11.20 -5.48
CA HIS A 444 6.99 11.27 -5.53
C HIS A 444 6.32 10.41 -4.46
N PHE A 445 6.96 9.32 -4.05
CA PHE A 445 6.42 8.36 -3.07
C PHE A 445 7.20 8.31 -1.74
N GLY A 446 8.19 9.20 -1.57
CA GLY A 446 8.91 9.36 -0.31
C GLY A 446 8.02 9.85 0.84
N SER A 447 8.55 9.81 2.06
CA SER A 447 7.84 10.28 3.25
C SER A 447 7.40 11.74 3.09
N GLY A 448 6.11 12.01 3.30
CA GLY A 448 5.53 13.35 3.15
C GLY A 448 5.34 13.86 1.71
N GLN A 449 5.60 13.05 0.67
CA GLN A 449 5.45 13.48 -0.74
C GLN A 449 4.21 12.92 -1.44
N ARG A 450 3.49 12.00 -0.79
CA ARG A 450 2.31 11.34 -1.36
C ARG A 450 1.10 12.27 -1.40
N ASN A 451 0.34 12.18 -2.47
CA ASN A 451 -0.98 12.78 -2.64
C ASN A 451 -1.91 11.79 -3.36
N ALA A 452 -3.22 12.05 -3.28
CA ALA A 452 -4.25 11.19 -3.83
C ALA A 452 -4.05 10.94 -5.34
N CYS A 453 -3.80 11.99 -6.13
CA CYS A 453 -3.55 11.83 -7.57
C CYS A 453 -2.41 10.84 -7.85
N ASN A 454 -1.23 11.07 -7.28
CA ASN A 454 -0.06 10.22 -7.58
C ASN A 454 -0.28 8.75 -7.21
N VAL A 455 -1.01 8.47 -6.11
CA VAL A 455 -1.28 7.07 -5.72
C VAL A 455 -2.35 6.44 -6.61
N LEU A 456 -3.41 7.19 -6.98
CA LEU A 456 -4.44 6.70 -7.89
C LEU A 456 -3.87 6.42 -9.29
N ASP A 457 -3.00 7.31 -9.77
CA ASP A 457 -2.33 7.22 -11.05
C ASP A 457 -1.38 6.01 -11.15
N VAL A 458 -1.09 5.34 -10.02
CA VAL A 458 -0.39 4.05 -9.96
C VAL A 458 -1.38 2.90 -9.71
N ALA A 459 -2.29 3.04 -8.74
CA ALA A 459 -3.22 1.99 -8.34
C ALA A 459 -4.12 1.54 -9.50
N HIS A 460 -4.69 2.49 -10.24
CA HIS A 460 -5.60 2.18 -11.35
C HIS A 460 -4.88 1.47 -12.51
N PRO A 461 -3.75 1.96 -13.07
CA PRO A 461 -3.04 1.23 -14.12
C PRO A 461 -2.60 -0.18 -13.72
N LEU A 462 -2.12 -0.36 -12.48
CA LEU A 462 -1.78 -1.70 -11.97
C LEU A 462 -3.00 -2.60 -11.89
N TRP A 463 -4.13 -2.08 -11.40
CA TRP A 463 -5.39 -2.79 -11.36
C TRP A 463 -5.88 -3.21 -12.75
N LEU A 464 -5.94 -2.27 -13.69
CA LEU A 464 -6.41 -2.49 -15.06
C LEU A 464 -5.57 -3.55 -15.78
N CYS A 465 -4.24 -3.41 -15.73
CA CYS A 465 -3.33 -4.36 -16.39
C CYS A 465 -3.35 -5.73 -15.72
N SER A 466 -3.41 -5.80 -14.39
CA SER A 466 -3.46 -7.07 -13.65
C SER A 466 -4.68 -7.90 -14.03
N ARG A 467 -5.86 -7.26 -14.19
CA ARG A 467 -7.08 -7.95 -14.61
C ARG A 467 -6.99 -8.50 -16.02
N GLN A 468 -6.40 -7.74 -16.94
CA GLN A 468 -6.17 -8.20 -18.31
C GLN A 468 -5.21 -9.41 -18.34
N LEU A 469 -4.13 -9.36 -17.54
CA LEU A 469 -3.09 -10.40 -17.48
C LEU A 469 -3.51 -11.66 -16.71
N ALA A 470 -4.44 -11.55 -15.75
CA ALA A 470 -4.92 -12.67 -14.95
C ALA A 470 -5.70 -13.74 -15.75
N THR A 471 -6.15 -13.41 -16.97
CA THR A 471 -6.93 -14.32 -17.82
C THR A 471 -6.11 -15.41 -18.53
N GLY A 472 -4.77 -15.38 -18.42
CA GLY A 472 -3.87 -16.19 -19.26
C GLY A 472 -2.99 -17.25 -18.59
N THR A 473 -2.74 -17.22 -17.27
CA THR A 473 -1.77 -18.13 -16.63
C THR A 473 -2.18 -18.59 -15.24
N GLY A 474 -2.15 -19.91 -15.01
CA GLY A 474 -2.44 -20.51 -13.72
C GLY A 474 -1.41 -20.13 -12.66
N GLY A 475 -1.90 -19.49 -11.59
CA GLY A 475 -1.16 -19.26 -10.34
C GLY A 475 -0.15 -18.11 -10.42
N ASP A 476 -0.57 -16.93 -9.94
CA ASP A 476 0.17 -15.67 -9.79
C ASP A 476 0.42 -14.89 -11.10
N GLY A 477 -0.44 -13.88 -11.33
CA GLY A 477 -0.32 -12.96 -12.48
C GLY A 477 1.02 -12.21 -12.52
N TYR A 478 1.32 -11.59 -13.67
CA TYR A 478 2.57 -10.87 -13.92
C TYR A 478 2.90 -9.86 -12.82
N ARG A 479 4.05 -10.02 -12.16
CA ARG A 479 4.52 -9.21 -11.01
C ARG A 479 3.50 -9.03 -9.88
N SER A 480 2.57 -9.98 -9.73
CA SER A 480 1.51 -9.93 -8.70
C SER A 480 2.03 -9.78 -7.27
N ALA A 481 3.18 -10.39 -6.95
CA ALA A 481 3.81 -10.22 -5.64
C ALA A 481 4.24 -8.77 -5.35
N ASP A 482 4.86 -8.10 -6.33
CA ASP A 482 5.28 -6.71 -6.20
C ASP A 482 4.08 -5.76 -6.12
N ILE A 483 3.05 -6.02 -6.93
CA ILE A 483 1.81 -5.24 -6.94
C ILE A 483 1.10 -5.36 -5.60
N ARG A 484 0.97 -6.58 -5.06
CA ARG A 484 0.36 -6.83 -3.75
C ARG A 484 1.16 -6.19 -2.62
N ALA A 485 2.49 -6.33 -2.61
CA ALA A 485 3.33 -5.70 -1.60
C ALA A 485 3.20 -4.17 -1.61
N TRP A 486 3.20 -3.56 -2.80
CA TRP A 486 2.99 -2.13 -2.95
C TRP A 486 1.58 -1.72 -2.49
N ALA A 487 0.54 -2.47 -2.89
CA ALA A 487 -0.85 -2.19 -2.53
C ALA A 487 -1.09 -2.29 -1.01
N GLU A 488 -0.52 -3.29 -0.35
CA GLU A 488 -0.60 -3.47 1.10
C GLU A 488 0.08 -2.32 1.86
N GLN A 489 1.25 -1.88 1.38
CA GLN A 489 1.95 -0.73 1.94
C GLN A 489 1.13 0.56 1.80
N GLN A 490 0.55 0.83 0.63
CA GLN A 490 -0.27 2.02 0.43
C GLN A 490 -1.56 1.95 1.23
N LEU A 491 -2.24 0.80 1.24
CA LEU A 491 -3.51 0.63 1.92
C LEU A 491 -3.35 0.89 3.43
N THR A 492 -2.33 0.29 4.05
CA THR A 492 -2.01 0.50 5.47
C THR A 492 -1.80 1.99 5.77
N ALA A 493 -1.05 2.69 4.90
CA ALA A 493 -0.80 4.12 5.09
C ALA A 493 -2.06 4.97 4.92
N VAL A 494 -2.90 4.67 3.93
CA VAL A 494 -4.11 5.45 3.64
C VAL A 494 -5.15 5.28 4.74
N LEU A 495 -5.39 4.06 5.24
CA LEU A 495 -6.35 3.84 6.33
C LEU A 495 -5.98 4.65 7.58
N SER A 496 -4.68 4.82 7.86
CA SER A 496 -4.19 5.64 8.97
C SER A 496 -4.29 7.16 8.75
N ALA A 497 -4.54 7.60 7.51
CA ALA A 497 -4.64 9.01 7.14
C ALA A 497 -6.05 9.60 7.29
N TRP A 498 -7.05 8.76 7.62
CA TRP A 498 -8.41 9.22 7.89
C TRP A 498 -8.43 10.15 9.10
N GLN A 499 -9.07 11.30 8.97
CA GLN A 499 -9.27 12.23 10.08
C GLN A 499 -10.72 12.14 10.54
N ASP A 500 -10.89 11.74 11.79
CA ASP A 500 -12.19 11.51 12.42
C ASP A 500 -13.13 12.71 12.25
N GLY A 501 -14.32 12.47 11.70
CA GLY A 501 -15.34 13.48 11.43
C GLY A 501 -15.00 14.49 10.31
N GLN A 502 -13.87 14.32 9.62
CA GLN A 502 -13.39 15.27 8.59
C GLN A 502 -13.06 14.62 7.25
N GLY A 503 -12.81 13.31 7.21
CA GLY A 503 -12.45 12.59 5.99
C GLY A 503 -10.95 12.67 5.68
N PHE A 504 -10.59 12.73 4.40
CA PHE A 504 -9.20 12.75 3.96
C PHE A 504 -8.74 14.12 3.45
N GLY A 505 -7.49 14.46 3.80
CA GLY A 505 -6.72 15.47 3.09
C GLY A 505 -6.19 14.94 1.76
N PHE A 506 -6.02 15.81 0.77
CA PHE A 506 -5.56 15.40 -0.56
C PHE A 506 -4.10 14.94 -0.58
N GLY A 507 -3.22 15.57 0.21
CA GLY A 507 -1.81 15.18 0.34
C GLY A 507 -0.97 16.21 1.06
N ALA A 508 0.24 15.84 1.47
CA ALA A 508 1.13 16.70 2.27
C ALA A 508 1.80 17.83 1.46
N GLY A 509 1.73 17.80 0.13
CA GLY A 509 2.36 18.79 -0.77
C GLY A 509 1.51 20.02 -1.06
N ALA A 510 2.11 20.99 -1.78
CA ALA A 510 1.49 22.24 -2.23
C ALA A 510 0.59 22.09 -3.49
N VAL A 511 0.47 20.86 -4.03
CA VAL A 511 -0.31 20.55 -5.24
C VAL A 511 -1.69 20.04 -4.83
N GLY A 512 -2.74 20.52 -5.50
CA GLY A 512 -4.13 20.24 -5.15
C GLY A 512 -4.62 21.06 -3.95
N PRO A 513 -5.75 20.69 -3.32
CA PRO A 513 -6.29 21.45 -2.20
C PRO A 513 -5.43 21.35 -0.93
N GLY A 514 -4.39 20.49 -0.91
CA GLY A 514 -3.41 20.38 0.16
C GLY A 514 -3.80 19.40 1.28
N PRO A 515 -3.15 19.48 2.46
CA PRO A 515 -3.24 18.45 3.49
C PRO A 515 -4.50 18.50 4.36
N ARG A 516 -5.25 19.62 4.30
CA ARG A 516 -6.47 19.77 5.10
C ARG A 516 -7.61 18.94 4.51
N PRO A 517 -8.33 18.16 5.33
CA PRO A 517 -9.45 17.36 4.84
C PRO A 517 -10.53 18.15 4.15
N GLY A 518 -10.99 17.60 3.04
CA GLY A 518 -12.03 18.15 2.17
C GLY A 518 -12.68 17.09 1.30
N LEU A 519 -13.71 17.48 0.55
CA LEU A 519 -14.47 16.59 -0.32
C LEU A 519 -13.58 15.99 -1.40
N GLN A 520 -12.73 16.79 -2.05
CA GLN A 520 -11.88 16.31 -3.13
C GLN A 520 -10.87 15.25 -2.65
N GLY A 521 -10.29 15.45 -1.46
CA GLY A 521 -9.40 14.45 -0.88
C GLY A 521 -10.17 13.17 -0.50
N THR A 522 -11.35 13.33 0.07
CA THR A 522 -12.17 12.22 0.57
C THR A 522 -12.68 11.33 -0.56
N GLU A 523 -13.28 11.92 -1.61
CA GLU A 523 -13.75 11.21 -2.80
C GLU A 523 -12.62 10.37 -3.41
N MET A 524 -11.49 11.00 -3.72
CA MET A 524 -10.38 10.33 -4.38
C MET A 524 -9.77 9.20 -3.53
N TRP A 525 -9.56 9.42 -2.23
CA TRP A 525 -9.00 8.39 -1.38
C TRP A 525 -9.95 7.22 -1.14
N LEU A 526 -11.27 7.42 -1.11
CA LEU A 526 -12.23 6.32 -1.05
C LEU A 526 -12.13 5.41 -2.29
N ALA A 527 -11.97 6.00 -3.47
CA ALA A 527 -11.73 5.24 -4.71
C ALA A 527 -10.37 4.52 -4.68
N ILE A 528 -9.31 5.18 -4.20
CA ILE A 528 -7.98 4.57 -4.06
C ILE A 528 -8.02 3.38 -3.10
N VAL A 529 -8.66 3.53 -1.93
CA VAL A 529 -8.82 2.43 -0.95
C VAL A 529 -9.49 1.24 -1.61
N TRP A 530 -10.52 1.46 -2.43
CA TRP A 530 -11.18 0.40 -3.18
C TRP A 530 -10.22 -0.31 -4.14
N TYR A 531 -9.47 0.43 -4.97
CA TYR A 531 -8.51 -0.18 -5.92
C TYR A 531 -7.41 -0.98 -5.21
N LEU A 532 -6.85 -0.43 -4.12
CA LEU A 532 -5.83 -1.09 -3.32
C LEU A 532 -6.37 -2.36 -2.66
N ALA A 533 -7.60 -2.31 -2.12
CA ALA A 533 -8.26 -3.48 -1.56
C ALA A 533 -8.57 -4.54 -2.63
N ASP A 534 -9.00 -4.15 -3.84
CA ASP A 534 -9.30 -5.07 -4.93
C ASP A 534 -8.04 -5.77 -5.45
N LEU A 535 -6.91 -5.04 -5.58
CA LEU A 535 -5.60 -5.63 -5.89
C LEU A 535 -5.16 -6.69 -4.86
N LEU A 536 -5.64 -6.59 -3.63
CA LEU A 536 -5.41 -7.56 -2.57
C LEU A 536 -6.50 -8.65 -2.48
N GLY A 537 -7.57 -8.56 -3.28
CA GLY A 537 -8.71 -9.47 -3.25
C GLY A 537 -9.62 -9.26 -2.02
N ARG A 538 -9.71 -8.03 -1.53
CA ARG A 538 -10.38 -7.66 -0.26
C ARG A 538 -11.38 -6.50 -0.39
N SER A 539 -11.68 -6.06 -1.61
CA SER A 539 -12.60 -4.93 -1.87
C SER A 539 -14.01 -5.16 -1.33
N ASP A 540 -14.48 -6.41 -1.27
CA ASP A 540 -15.79 -6.77 -0.70
C ASP A 540 -15.94 -6.37 0.78
N GLU A 541 -14.84 -6.28 1.54
CA GLU A 541 -14.85 -5.86 2.95
C GLU A 541 -15.28 -4.39 3.13
N LEU A 542 -15.19 -3.57 2.08
CA LEU A 542 -15.56 -2.14 2.16
C LEU A 542 -17.07 -1.93 2.11
N GLY A 543 -17.83 -2.85 1.51
CA GLY A 543 -19.28 -2.70 1.31
C GLY A 543 -19.68 -1.52 0.41
N TYR A 544 -18.72 -0.90 -0.28
CA TYR A 544 -18.97 0.12 -1.30
C TYR A 544 -18.11 -0.15 -2.54
N ARG A 545 -18.50 0.44 -3.66
CA ARG A 545 -17.77 0.37 -4.92
C ARG A 545 -17.88 1.69 -5.71
N PRO A 546 -16.77 2.29 -6.17
CA PRO A 546 -16.81 3.52 -6.96
C PRO A 546 -17.64 3.39 -8.23
N ARG A 547 -18.53 4.36 -8.49
CA ARG A 547 -19.39 4.39 -9.68
C ARG A 547 -19.31 5.69 -10.48
N GLY A 548 -18.72 6.75 -9.91
CA GLY A 548 -18.53 8.04 -10.58
C GLY A 548 -17.22 8.13 -11.35
N VAL A 549 -16.46 9.22 -11.17
CA VAL A 549 -15.28 9.54 -12.00
C VAL A 549 -14.23 8.42 -11.98
N HIS A 550 -14.11 7.71 -10.85
CA HIS A 550 -13.10 6.67 -10.62
C HIS A 550 -13.68 5.25 -10.66
N ARG A 551 -14.75 5.02 -11.44
CA ARG A 551 -15.38 3.70 -11.57
C ARG A 551 -14.44 2.63 -12.18
N PRO A 552 -14.48 1.38 -11.69
CA PRO A 552 -13.67 0.30 -12.24
C PRO A 552 -14.30 -0.37 -13.47
N GLU A 553 -15.63 -0.46 -13.56
CA GLU A 553 -16.29 -1.10 -14.69
C GLU A 553 -16.46 -0.16 -15.89
N PRO A 554 -16.42 -0.72 -17.12
CA PRO A 554 -16.83 0.01 -18.31
C PRO A 554 -18.22 0.61 -18.12
N ALA A 555 -18.39 1.89 -18.45
CA ALA A 555 -19.72 2.49 -18.50
C ALA A 555 -20.49 2.06 -19.76
N ARG A 556 -19.78 1.57 -20.78
CA ARG A 556 -20.34 0.97 -21.99
C ARG A 556 -19.36 -0.05 -22.55
N ALA A 557 -19.84 -1.24 -22.90
CA ALA A 557 -19.05 -2.17 -23.72
C ALA A 557 -19.29 -1.86 -25.20
N LEU A 558 -18.23 -1.69 -25.99
CA LEU A 558 -18.34 -1.62 -27.45
C LEU A 558 -18.75 -3.00 -28.01
N PRO A 559 -19.54 -3.05 -29.10
CA PRO A 559 -19.88 -4.31 -29.76
C PRO A 559 -18.61 -5.11 -30.11
N GLY A 560 -18.49 -6.33 -29.58
CA GLY A 560 -17.35 -7.23 -29.85
C GLY A 560 -16.19 -7.18 -28.84
N ALA A 561 -16.25 -6.34 -27.80
CA ALA A 561 -15.29 -6.40 -26.69
C ALA A 561 -15.52 -7.67 -25.83
N PRO A 562 -14.47 -8.43 -25.46
CA PRO A 562 -14.63 -9.64 -24.65
C PRO A 562 -15.16 -9.28 -23.26
N LEU A 563 -16.36 -9.78 -22.94
CA LEU A 563 -17.02 -9.61 -21.65
C LEU A 563 -16.21 -10.34 -20.56
N SER A 564 -15.57 -9.61 -19.65
CA SER A 564 -15.22 -10.14 -18.34
C SER A 564 -16.35 -9.77 -17.38
N SER A 565 -17.32 -10.67 -17.24
CA SER A 565 -18.44 -10.51 -16.31
C SER A 565 -17.95 -10.45 -14.86
N PRO A 566 -18.30 -9.44 -14.05
CA PRO A 566 -18.21 -9.56 -12.60
C PRO A 566 -19.47 -10.27 -12.05
N SER A 567 -19.27 -11.09 -11.02
CA SER A 567 -20.35 -11.65 -10.21
C SER A 567 -21.28 -10.54 -9.69
N PRO A 568 -22.62 -10.75 -9.71
CA PRO A 568 -23.54 -9.78 -9.13
C PRO A 568 -23.39 -9.77 -7.60
N VAL A 569 -23.04 -8.61 -7.04
CA VAL A 569 -23.25 -8.36 -5.61
C VAL A 569 -24.76 -8.25 -5.38
N PRO A 570 -25.35 -8.95 -4.39
CA PRO A 570 -26.77 -8.83 -4.09
C PRO A 570 -27.08 -7.40 -3.61
N ARG A 571 -28.22 -6.88 -4.11
CA ARG A 571 -28.78 -5.57 -3.77
C ARG A 571 -29.09 -5.41 -2.29
#